data_AF-A0A3S3QW17-F1
#
_entry.id   AF-A0A3S3QW17-F1
#
_cell.length_a   1.000
_cell.length_b   1.000
_cell.length_c   1.000
_cell.angle_alpha   90.00
_cell.angle_beta   90.00
_cell.angle_gamma   90.00
#
_symmetry.space_group_name_H-M   'P 1'
#
loop_
_entity.id
_entity.type
_entity.pdbx_description
1 polymer ?
#
loop_
_entity_poly.entity_id
_entity_poly.type
_entity_poly.pdbx_seq_one_letter_code
_entity_poly.pdbx_strand_id
1 'polypeptide(L)'
;RTANHQRAHRSSLAYGLDKKGEEKIAVFDLGGGTFDVSILEIGDGVFEVKSTNGDTFLGGEDFDMRIVNWLADEFKREHGVDLRSDKMALQRLKEEAEKAKKELSSSMETDINLPFITADATGPKHLNVKLSRAKLESLVADLIDRCEGPCLTALKDAGLSASDMTRSSWSAV
;
A
#
# COMPACT_ATOMS: atom_id res chain seq x y z
N ARG A 1 5.09 -17.33 6.83
CA ARG A 1 6.33 -17.84 6.17
C ARG A 1 6.05 -18.64 4.90
N THR A 2 5.20 -19.67 4.91
CA THR A 2 4.86 -20.46 3.70
C THR A 2 4.00 -19.72 2.66
N ALA A 3 3.10 -18.84 3.10
CA ALA A 3 2.24 -18.05 2.18
C ALA A 3 3.00 -16.96 1.39
N ASN A 4 3.96 -16.26 2.02
CA ASN A 4 4.75 -15.21 1.35
C ASN A 4 5.74 -15.81 0.33
N HIS A 5 6.33 -16.98 0.64
CA HIS A 5 7.14 -17.73 -0.33
C HIS A 5 6.33 -18.13 -1.58
N GLN A 6 5.07 -18.54 -1.42
CA GLN A 6 4.22 -18.91 -2.56
C GLN A 6 3.83 -17.72 -3.44
N ARG A 7 3.67 -16.50 -2.89
CA ARG A 7 3.33 -15.30 -3.68
C ARG A 7 4.52 -14.78 -4.47
N ALA A 8 5.69 -14.66 -3.84
CA ALA A 8 6.93 -14.32 -4.54
C ALA A 8 7.22 -15.31 -5.68
N HIS A 9 7.02 -16.60 -5.44
CA HIS A 9 7.16 -17.66 -6.43
C HIS A 9 6.14 -17.56 -7.58
N ARG A 10 4.89 -17.15 -7.33
CA ARG A 10 3.88 -16.93 -8.40
C ARG A 10 4.20 -15.70 -9.25
N SER A 11 4.70 -14.63 -8.62
CA SER A 11 5.16 -13.43 -9.34
C SER A 11 6.44 -13.70 -10.13
N SER A 12 7.29 -14.65 -9.73
CA SER A 12 8.51 -15.00 -10.48
C SER A 12 8.28 -16.04 -11.58
N LEU A 13 7.43 -17.05 -11.37
CA LEU A 13 7.13 -18.09 -12.38
C LEU A 13 6.47 -17.54 -13.65
N ALA A 14 5.61 -16.53 -13.51
CA ALA A 14 4.90 -15.95 -14.65
C ALA A 14 5.84 -15.29 -15.67
N TYR A 15 7.12 -15.03 -15.32
CA TYR A 15 8.01 -14.22 -16.13
C TYR A 15 9.37 -14.86 -16.45
N GLY A 16 9.71 -16.04 -15.91
CA GLY A 16 11.08 -16.58 -15.92
C GLY A 16 11.37 -17.78 -16.82
N LEU A 17 10.39 -18.34 -17.54
CA LEU A 17 10.55 -19.67 -18.17
C LEU A 17 11.39 -19.71 -19.46
N ASP A 18 11.77 -18.57 -20.06
CA ASP A 18 12.28 -18.56 -21.44
C ASP A 18 13.60 -17.80 -21.66
N LYS A 19 14.34 -17.46 -20.58
CA LYS A 19 15.59 -16.67 -20.70
C LYS A 19 16.84 -17.45 -20.32
N LYS A 20 17.85 -17.37 -21.20
CA LYS A 20 19.21 -17.89 -20.97
C LYS A 20 20.06 -16.80 -20.31
N GLY A 21 20.33 -16.94 -19.00
CA GLY A 21 21.22 -16.06 -18.24
C GLY A 21 20.86 -16.00 -16.75
N GLU A 22 21.83 -15.65 -15.91
CA GLU A 22 21.58 -15.35 -14.50
C GLU A 22 20.85 -13.99 -14.38
N GLU A 23 19.66 -13.98 -13.77
CA GLU A 23 18.91 -12.74 -13.49
C GLU A 23 18.80 -12.53 -11.97
N LYS A 24 19.03 -11.29 -11.52
CA LYS A 24 18.77 -10.86 -10.14
C LYS A 24 17.51 -10.01 -10.11
N ILE A 25 16.54 -10.42 -9.30
CA ILE A 25 15.20 -9.81 -9.25
C ILE A 25 14.87 -9.40 -7.82
N ALA A 26 14.39 -8.17 -7.64
CA ALA A 26 13.80 -7.72 -6.39
C ALA A 26 12.28 -7.79 -6.54
N VAL A 27 11.62 -8.53 -5.67
CA VAL A 27 10.17 -8.60 -5.59
C VAL A 27 9.71 -7.79 -4.39
N PHE A 28 8.85 -6.81 -4.64
CA PHE A 28 8.22 -5.97 -3.63
C PHE A 28 6.74 -6.35 -3.55
N ASP A 29 6.26 -6.75 -2.37
CA ASP A 29 4.86 -7.10 -2.12
C ASP A 29 4.31 -6.22 -0.99
N LEU A 30 3.53 -5.20 -1.35
CA LEU A 30 2.79 -4.35 -0.42
C LEU A 30 1.34 -4.83 -0.38
N GLY A 31 1.08 -5.75 0.54
CA GLY A 31 -0.26 -6.29 0.79
C GLY A 31 -1.12 -5.36 1.65
N GLY A 32 -2.28 -5.85 2.10
CA GLY A 32 -3.21 -5.07 2.91
C GLY A 32 -2.68 -4.69 4.29
N GLY A 33 -1.83 -5.53 4.89
CA GLY A 33 -1.26 -5.26 6.22
C GLY A 33 0.24 -5.54 6.37
N THR A 34 0.91 -6.00 5.31
CA THR A 34 2.34 -6.30 5.35
C THR A 34 3.04 -5.80 4.10
N PHE A 35 4.29 -5.41 4.29
CA PHE A 35 5.22 -5.09 3.23
C PHE A 35 6.34 -6.13 3.29
N ASP A 36 6.58 -6.83 2.18
CA ASP A 36 7.63 -7.82 2.05
C ASP A 36 8.51 -7.47 0.84
N VAL A 37 9.82 -7.66 0.99
CA VAL A 37 10.79 -7.56 -0.10
C VAL A 37 11.65 -8.81 -0.14
N SER A 38 11.77 -9.43 -1.32
CA SER A 38 12.59 -10.62 -1.55
C SER A 38 13.58 -10.38 -2.67
N ILE A 39 14.84 -10.72 -2.44
CA ILE A 39 15.86 -10.73 -3.48
C ILE A 39 16.00 -12.16 -3.99
N LEU A 40 15.79 -12.32 -5.28
CA LEU A 40 15.78 -13.60 -5.99
C LEU A 40 16.90 -13.63 -7.01
N GLU A 41 17.46 -14.80 -7.20
CA GLU A 41 18.40 -15.11 -8.27
C GLU A 41 17.80 -16.25 -9.11
N ILE A 42 17.81 -16.07 -10.43
CA ILE A 42 17.36 -17.09 -11.39
C ILE A 42 18.56 -17.53 -12.20
N GLY A 43 18.87 -18.82 -12.15
CA GLY A 43 19.92 -19.44 -12.97
C GLY A 43 19.53 -20.87 -13.32
N ASP A 44 19.80 -21.31 -14.54
CA ASP A 44 19.51 -22.68 -15.03
C ASP A 44 18.07 -23.16 -14.78
N GLY A 45 17.10 -22.23 -14.84
CA GLY A 45 15.68 -22.52 -14.60
C GLY A 45 15.31 -22.74 -13.12
N VAL A 46 16.23 -22.49 -12.19
CA VAL A 46 16.02 -22.58 -10.74
C VAL A 46 15.88 -21.17 -10.16
N PHE A 47 14.93 -21.02 -9.23
CA PHE A 47 14.76 -19.79 -8.45
C PHE A 47 15.38 -19.98 -7.06
N GLU A 48 16.34 -19.13 -6.70
CA GLU A 48 16.93 -19.09 -5.36
C GLU A 48 16.53 -17.79 -4.65
N VAL A 49 16.06 -17.91 -3.41
CA VAL A 49 15.81 -16.75 -2.54
C VAL A 49 17.10 -16.41 -1.80
N LYS A 50 17.71 -15.27 -2.12
CA LYS A 50 18.96 -14.81 -1.49
C LYS A 50 18.70 -14.17 -0.13
N SER A 51 17.65 -13.36 -0.04
CA SER A 51 17.25 -12.70 1.19
C SER A 51 15.76 -12.34 1.16
N THR A 52 15.20 -12.10 2.33
CA THR A 52 13.84 -11.56 2.49
C THR A 52 13.80 -10.69 3.73
N ASN A 53 13.17 -9.53 3.60
CA ASN A 53 12.93 -8.60 4.70
C ASN A 53 11.52 -7.98 4.53
N GLY A 54 11.06 -7.17 5.49
CA GLY A 54 9.75 -6.55 5.42
C GLY A 54 9.32 -5.85 6.70
N ASP A 55 8.11 -5.30 6.67
CA ASP A 55 7.41 -4.73 7.82
C ASP A 55 6.03 -5.41 7.94
N THR A 56 5.82 -6.11 9.05
CA THR A 56 4.58 -6.87 9.30
C THR A 56 3.42 -6.00 9.79
N PHE A 57 3.64 -4.69 9.92
CA PHE A 57 2.67 -3.69 10.36
C PHE A 57 2.66 -2.49 9.41
N LEU A 58 2.79 -2.76 8.11
CA LEU A 58 2.74 -1.77 7.04
C LEU A 58 2.03 -2.37 5.84
N GLY A 59 0.88 -1.86 5.47
CA GLY A 59 0.18 -2.29 4.26
C GLY A 59 -0.89 -1.31 3.81
N GLY A 60 -1.65 -1.70 2.78
CA GLY A 60 -2.70 -0.88 2.18
C GLY A 60 -3.74 -0.32 3.17
N GLU A 61 -4.03 -1.04 4.26
CA GLU A 61 -4.93 -0.57 5.33
C GLU A 61 -4.37 0.66 6.06
N ASP A 62 -3.04 0.76 6.23
CA ASP A 62 -2.42 1.95 6.82
C ASP A 62 -2.62 3.17 5.93
N PHE A 63 -2.51 3.00 4.60
CA PHE A 63 -2.77 4.05 3.62
C PHE A 63 -4.23 4.49 3.66
N ASP A 64 -5.17 3.53 3.72
CA ASP A 64 -6.60 3.81 3.85
C ASP A 64 -6.88 4.60 5.13
N MET A 65 -6.25 4.21 6.24
CA MET A 65 -6.41 4.91 7.52
C MET A 65 -5.86 6.35 7.51
N ARG A 66 -4.86 6.68 6.69
CA ARG A 66 -4.42 8.08 6.51
C ARG A 66 -5.50 8.94 5.87
N ILE A 67 -6.19 8.41 4.88
CA ILE A 67 -7.33 9.09 4.24
C ILE A 67 -8.50 9.20 5.23
N VAL A 68 -8.85 8.12 5.94
CA VAL A 68 -9.92 8.12 6.95
C VAL A 68 -9.68 9.19 8.03
N ASN A 69 -8.47 9.25 8.58
CA ASN A 69 -8.14 10.23 9.62
C ASN A 69 -8.24 11.66 9.09
N TRP A 70 -7.71 11.91 7.89
CA TRP A 70 -7.83 13.22 7.25
C TRP A 70 -9.29 13.61 7.03
N LEU A 71 -10.12 12.72 6.47
CA LEU A 71 -11.55 12.97 6.26
C LEU A 71 -12.29 13.25 7.58
N ALA A 72 -12.02 12.46 8.62
CA ALA A 72 -12.65 12.63 9.93
C ALA A 72 -12.24 13.96 10.59
N ASP A 73 -10.97 14.36 10.45
CA ASP A 73 -10.48 15.62 10.99
C ASP A 73 -11.07 16.84 10.23
N GLU A 74 -11.18 16.77 8.90
CA GLU A 74 -11.86 17.80 8.09
C GLU A 74 -13.34 17.92 8.48
N PHE A 75 -14.05 16.79 8.60
CA PHE A 75 -15.46 16.77 9.01
C PHE A 75 -15.65 17.30 10.43
N LYS A 76 -14.77 16.93 11.36
CA LYS A 76 -14.79 17.43 12.73
C LYS A 76 -14.52 18.93 12.79
N ARG A 77 -13.63 19.46 11.94
CA ARG A 77 -13.38 20.90 11.84
C ARG A 77 -14.62 21.66 11.36
N GLU A 78 -15.36 21.10 10.41
CA GLU A 78 -16.54 21.74 9.82
C GLU A 78 -17.82 21.60 10.67
N HIS A 79 -18.05 20.43 11.26
CA HIS A 79 -19.30 20.11 11.95
C HIS A 79 -19.15 19.86 13.46
N GLY A 80 -17.94 19.84 13.99
CA GLY A 80 -17.68 19.58 15.41
C GLY A 80 -17.88 18.13 15.86
N VAL A 81 -18.17 17.21 14.94
CA VAL A 81 -18.46 15.79 15.22
C VAL A 81 -17.32 14.90 14.75
N ASP A 82 -16.85 14.00 15.59
CA ASP A 82 -15.81 13.04 15.24
C ASP A 82 -16.40 11.73 14.73
N LEU A 83 -16.36 11.54 13.40
CA LEU A 83 -16.93 10.35 12.75
C LEU A 83 -16.26 9.03 13.17
N ARG A 84 -15.04 9.07 13.74
CA ARG A 84 -14.36 7.86 14.23
C ARG A 84 -15.01 7.26 15.47
N SER A 85 -15.80 8.07 16.20
CA SER A 85 -16.54 7.62 17.38
C SER A 85 -17.79 6.80 17.03
N ASP A 86 -18.31 6.95 15.81
CA ASP A 86 -19.45 6.20 15.30
C ASP A 86 -18.93 5.03 14.44
N LYS A 87 -19.19 3.80 14.88
CA LYS A 87 -18.73 2.58 14.19
C LYS A 87 -19.28 2.46 12.77
N MET A 88 -20.52 2.89 12.53
CA MET A 88 -21.14 2.81 11.21
C MET A 88 -20.56 3.87 10.28
N ALA A 89 -20.39 5.10 10.76
CA ALA A 89 -19.77 6.17 9.99
C ALA A 89 -18.30 5.84 9.66
N LEU A 90 -17.56 5.32 10.64
CA LEU A 90 -16.17 4.89 10.46
C LEU A 90 -16.03 3.79 9.40
N GLN A 91 -16.93 2.81 9.40
CA GLN A 91 -16.91 1.75 8.39
C GLN A 91 -17.12 2.31 6.98
N ARG A 92 -18.10 3.21 6.81
CA ARG A 92 -18.35 3.87 5.52
C ARG A 92 -17.18 4.76 5.08
N LEU A 93 -16.53 5.44 6.02
CA LEU A 93 -15.30 6.19 5.74
C LEU A 93 -14.17 5.28 5.23
N LYS A 94 -13.98 4.11 5.82
CA LYS A 94 -12.97 3.13 5.39
C LYS A 94 -13.21 2.65 3.96
N GLU A 95 -14.46 2.29 3.65
CA GLU A 95 -14.84 1.81 2.31
C GLU A 95 -14.62 2.86 1.23
N GLU A 96 -15.06 4.10 1.46
CA GLU A 96 -14.82 5.19 0.50
C GLU A 96 -13.36 5.63 0.44
N ALA A 97 -12.61 5.55 1.55
CA ALA A 97 -11.18 5.83 1.56
C ALA A 97 -10.38 4.83 0.69
N GLU A 98 -10.66 3.53 0.83
CA GLU A 98 -10.03 2.48 0.02
C GLU A 98 -10.34 2.67 -1.47
N LYS A 99 -11.60 2.98 -1.79
CA LYS A 99 -12.04 3.27 -3.15
C LYS A 99 -11.33 4.51 -3.71
N ALA A 100 -11.29 5.61 -2.97
CA ALA A 100 -10.61 6.83 -3.38
C ALA A 100 -9.11 6.60 -3.61
N LYS A 101 -8.44 5.82 -2.75
CA LYS A 101 -7.04 5.41 -2.94
C LYS A 101 -6.85 4.70 -4.27
N LYS A 102 -7.68 3.68 -4.56
CA LYS A 102 -7.61 2.90 -5.80
C LYS A 102 -7.85 3.76 -7.05
N GLU A 103 -8.81 4.66 -7.01
CA GLU A 103 -9.08 5.59 -8.11
C GLU A 103 -7.89 6.53 -8.37
N LEU A 104 -7.29 7.07 -7.31
CA LEU A 104 -6.13 7.97 -7.39
C LEU A 104 -4.86 7.29 -7.90
N SER A 105 -4.77 5.95 -7.88
CA SER A 105 -3.69 5.21 -8.57
C SER A 105 -3.69 5.42 -10.09
N SER A 106 -4.82 5.86 -10.67
CA SER A 106 -4.95 6.15 -12.10
C SER A 106 -5.36 7.60 -12.41
N SER A 107 -6.09 8.24 -11.50
CA SER A 107 -6.62 9.60 -11.65
C SER A 107 -5.84 10.63 -10.80
N MET A 108 -5.89 11.90 -11.18
CA MET A 108 -5.24 12.99 -10.42
C MET A 108 -6.09 13.51 -9.27
N GLU A 109 -7.41 13.28 -9.32
CA GLU A 109 -8.38 13.68 -8.30
C GLU A 109 -9.55 12.70 -8.28
N THR A 110 -10.26 12.65 -7.15
CA THR A 110 -11.53 11.94 -6.95
C THR A 110 -12.43 12.70 -5.98
N ASP A 111 -13.75 12.56 -6.14
CA ASP A 111 -14.75 13.14 -5.26
C ASP A 111 -15.27 12.10 -4.27
N ILE A 112 -15.14 12.41 -2.97
CA ILE A 112 -15.62 11.58 -1.87
C ILE A 112 -16.96 12.15 -1.41
N ASN A 113 -18.03 11.38 -1.60
CA ASN A 113 -19.40 11.77 -1.25
C ASN A 113 -20.06 10.71 -0.37
N LEU A 114 -20.26 11.05 0.90
CA LEU A 114 -20.94 10.23 1.90
C LEU A 114 -22.19 10.95 2.40
N PRO A 115 -23.35 10.71 1.78
CA PRO A 115 -24.59 11.33 2.22
C PRO A 115 -25.09 10.68 3.51
N PHE A 116 -25.74 11.46 4.38
CA PHE A 116 -26.31 10.99 5.64
C PHE A 116 -25.28 10.20 6.47
N ILE A 117 -24.06 10.73 6.57
CA ILE A 117 -22.95 10.04 7.25
C ILE A 117 -23.14 10.04 8.77
N THR A 118 -23.79 11.07 9.30
CA THR A 118 -24.20 11.17 10.71
C THR A 118 -25.35 12.18 10.84
N ALA A 119 -25.84 12.43 12.05
CA ALA A 119 -26.81 13.47 12.36
C ALA A 119 -26.50 14.14 13.70
N ASP A 120 -26.80 15.43 13.82
CA ASP A 120 -26.73 16.19 15.06
C ASP A 120 -28.09 16.85 15.39
N ALA A 121 -28.12 17.73 16.40
CA ALA A 121 -29.32 18.46 16.80
C ALA A 121 -29.92 19.35 15.68
N THR A 122 -29.14 19.67 14.64
CA THR A 122 -29.56 20.47 13.48
C THR A 122 -30.01 19.61 12.30
N GLY A 123 -29.87 18.29 12.39
CA GLY A 123 -30.32 17.33 11.39
C GLY A 123 -29.19 16.49 10.77
N PRO A 124 -29.48 15.79 9.66
CA PRO A 124 -28.50 14.93 8.99
C PRO A 124 -27.33 15.73 8.41
N LYS A 125 -26.15 15.11 8.38
CA LYS A 125 -24.91 15.65 7.83
C LYS A 125 -24.39 14.78 6.69
N HIS A 126 -23.66 15.40 5.78
CA HIS A 126 -23.06 14.80 4.59
C HIS A 126 -21.58 15.16 4.56
N LEU A 127 -20.75 14.27 4.04
CA LEU A 127 -19.35 14.59 3.75
C LEU A 127 -19.20 14.67 2.22
N ASN A 128 -18.75 15.82 1.73
CA ASN A 128 -18.47 16.05 0.31
C ASN A 128 -17.11 16.73 0.18
N VAL A 129 -16.09 15.95 -0.19
CA VAL A 129 -14.70 16.45 -0.23
C VAL A 129 -14.02 15.93 -1.49
N LYS A 130 -13.29 16.81 -2.18
CA LYS A 130 -12.40 16.42 -3.28
C LYS A 130 -11.02 16.06 -2.73
N LEU A 131 -10.49 14.89 -3.10
CA LEU A 131 -9.14 14.46 -2.76
C LEU A 131 -8.28 14.41 -4.02
N SER A 132 -7.12 15.08 -3.99
CA SER A 132 -6.13 15.04 -5.07
C SER A 132 -5.04 14.00 -4.81
N ARG A 133 -4.40 13.50 -5.87
CA ARG A 133 -3.24 12.61 -5.78
C ARG A 133 -2.11 13.23 -4.98
N ALA A 134 -1.80 14.51 -5.20
CA ALA A 134 -0.77 15.23 -4.45
C ALA A 134 -1.09 15.28 -2.94
N LYS A 135 -2.37 15.43 -2.56
CA LYS A 135 -2.77 15.37 -1.16
C LYS A 135 -2.60 13.96 -0.61
N LEU A 136 -3.01 12.92 -1.35
CA LEU A 136 -2.79 11.53 -0.94
C LEU A 136 -1.31 11.24 -0.72
N GLU A 137 -0.44 11.57 -1.67
CA GLU A 137 1.02 11.42 -1.56
C GLU A 137 1.57 12.09 -0.31
N SER A 138 1.11 13.31 0.01
CA SER A 138 1.51 14.00 1.24
C SER A 138 1.05 13.31 2.54
N LEU A 139 -0.10 12.61 2.51
CA LEU A 139 -0.66 11.92 3.68
C LEU A 139 0.05 10.61 4.00
N VAL A 140 0.67 9.99 2.99
CA VAL A 140 1.27 8.64 3.07
C VAL A 140 2.79 8.64 2.86
N ALA A 141 3.42 9.81 2.69
CA ALA A 141 4.85 9.92 2.43
C ALA A 141 5.70 9.15 3.47
N ASP A 142 5.36 9.24 4.75
CA ASP A 142 6.07 8.52 5.80
C ASP A 142 5.88 6.99 5.74
N LEU A 143 4.75 6.51 5.21
CA LEU A 143 4.52 5.08 4.98
C LEU A 143 5.38 4.57 3.82
N ILE A 144 5.58 5.39 2.79
CA ILE A 144 6.46 5.07 1.67
C ILE A 144 7.92 5.04 2.14
N ASP A 145 8.34 6.01 2.94
CA ASP A 145 9.71 6.07 3.49
C ASP A 145 10.02 4.83 4.35
N ARG A 146 9.04 4.30 5.09
CA ARG A 146 9.19 3.06 5.87
C ARG A 146 9.52 1.83 5.01
N CYS A 147 9.17 1.83 3.71
CA CYS A 147 9.52 0.73 2.81
C CYS A 147 11.03 0.69 2.49
N GLU A 148 11.76 1.80 2.59
CA GLU A 148 13.16 1.86 2.17
C GLU A 148 14.07 0.98 3.03
N GLY A 149 13.91 1.03 4.36
CA GLY A 149 14.74 0.29 5.31
C GLY A 149 14.80 -1.23 5.06
N PRO A 150 13.65 -1.92 4.94
CA PRO A 150 13.62 -3.33 4.57
C PRO A 150 14.28 -3.62 3.22
N CYS A 151 14.13 -2.75 2.22
CA CYS A 151 14.74 -2.93 0.90
C CYS A 151 16.27 -2.87 0.96
N LEU A 152 16.81 -1.87 1.64
CA LEU A 152 18.27 -1.73 1.85
C LEU A 152 18.83 -2.91 2.63
N THR A 153 18.10 -3.40 3.63
CA THR A 153 18.51 -4.56 4.44
C THR A 153 18.50 -5.84 3.60
N ALA A 154 17.46 -6.07 2.79
CA ALA A 154 17.39 -7.23 1.92
C ALA A 154 18.54 -7.25 0.89
N LEU A 155 18.87 -6.11 0.29
CA LEU A 155 20.03 -6.00 -0.61
C LEU A 155 21.34 -6.33 0.12
N LYS A 156 21.54 -5.74 1.31
CA LYS A 156 22.72 -5.98 2.13
C LYS A 156 22.88 -7.46 2.52
N ASP A 157 21.79 -8.10 2.95
CA ASP A 157 21.80 -9.51 3.35
C ASP A 157 22.05 -10.46 2.16
N ALA A 158 21.66 -10.04 0.95
CA ALA A 158 21.98 -10.74 -0.29
C ALA A 158 23.42 -10.48 -0.79
N GLY A 159 24.15 -9.55 -0.16
CA GLY A 159 25.49 -9.12 -0.61
C GLY A 159 25.46 -8.36 -1.94
N LEU A 160 24.34 -7.67 -2.24
CA LEU A 160 24.09 -6.98 -3.50
C LEU A 160 23.85 -5.49 -3.27
N SER A 161 24.05 -4.71 -4.33
CA SER A 161 23.68 -3.30 -4.44
C SER A 161 22.49 -3.11 -5.36
N ALA A 162 21.84 -1.95 -5.33
CA ALA A 162 20.74 -1.63 -6.25
C ALA A 162 21.17 -1.71 -7.73
N SER A 163 22.43 -1.42 -8.04
CA SER A 163 22.99 -1.55 -9.40
C SER A 163 23.17 -2.98 -9.88
N ASP A 164 23.18 -3.96 -8.97
CA ASP A 164 23.26 -5.39 -9.33
C ASP A 164 21.91 -5.96 -9.75
N MET A 165 20.82 -5.23 -9.52
CA MET A 165 19.47 -5.68 -9.82
C MET A 165 19.20 -5.58 -11.32
N THR A 166 18.92 -6.73 -11.94
CA THR A 166 18.52 -6.78 -13.35
C THR A 166 17.10 -6.26 -13.54
N ARG A 167 16.24 -6.48 -12.54
CA ARG A 167 14.82 -6.11 -12.59
C ARG A 167 14.21 -5.96 -11.19
N SER A 168 13.19 -5.10 -11.11
CA SER A 168 12.25 -5.03 -9.99
C SER A 168 10.85 -5.48 -10.44
N SER A 169 10.15 -6.25 -9.59
CA SER A 169 8.74 -6.60 -9.75
C SER A 169 7.96 -6.10 -8.54
N TRP A 170 6.82 -5.45 -8.78
CA TRP A 170 6.00 -4.83 -7.74
C TRP A 170 4.58 -5.42 -7.74
N SER A 171 4.10 -5.77 -6.56
CA SER A 171 2.72 -6.14 -6.26
C SER A 171 2.23 -5.21 -5.15
N ALA A 172 1.16 -4.46 -5.40
CA ALA A 172 0.51 -3.60 -4.40
C ALA A 172 -1.02 -3.77 -4.51
N VAL A 173 -1.72 -3.71 -3.37
CA VAL A 173 -3.20 -3.80 -3.28
C VAL A 173 -3.91 -2.46 -3.19
#